data_AF-A0A350WZP7-F1
#
_entry.id   AF-A0A350WZP7-F1
#
_cell.length_a   1.000
_cell.length_b   1.000
_cell.length_c   1.000
_cell.angle_alpha   90.00
_cell.angle_beta   90.00
_cell.angle_gamma   90.00
#
_symmetry.space_group_name_H-M   'P 1'
#
loop_
_entity.id
_entity.type
_entity.pdbx_description
1 polymer ?
#
loop_
_entity_poly.entity_id
_entity_poly.type
_entity_poly.pdbx_seq_one_letter_code
_entity_poly.pdbx_strand_id
1 'polypeptide(L)'
;MNMNKKLIIISIVLMLVGVILAAIGFFAGGATSISLAGHGLTLDYGAPITINETMDDFQSIDLDLDYMSEVQLIESDHFGIEATYYNSNGTISYRVENGMLKVTQDKINHFIGFNFFQPSSTFTIHIPSGTSLDNITLNTDTANIVMEDQVATNIYIKNAFGKTTLENIETGVLELEVESGLINLDTVKAITLSVENDFGAINLRNIVSNNVDVAAESGSISVSDLTASNLIVSNDFGKTELKSITALVLDATNETGSIKITDSVVNSSNIENDFGSVEVNLNGNLADYNYNLMSDFGSVRVNGNKQGNTVTVNNGGSKNLSVKCESGSVIININ
;
A
#
# COMPACT_ATOMS: atom_id res chain seq x y z
N MET A 1 33.51 34.81 28.35
CA MET A 1 33.75 33.35 28.27
C MET A 1 33.94 32.97 26.81
N ASN A 2 35.15 32.61 26.40
CA ASN A 2 35.51 32.36 24.98
C ASN A 2 34.61 31.26 24.38
N MET A 3 34.24 31.42 23.11
CA MET A 3 33.34 30.53 22.36
C MET A 3 33.69 29.03 22.55
N ASN A 4 34.98 28.70 22.64
CA ASN A 4 35.48 27.35 22.88
C ASN A 4 35.06 26.78 24.26
N LYS A 5 34.98 27.61 25.32
CA LYS A 5 34.53 27.15 26.65
C LYS A 5 33.03 26.83 26.67
N LYS A 6 32.21 27.58 25.93
CA LYS A 6 30.77 27.27 25.77
C LYS A 6 30.56 25.96 25.01
N LEU A 7 31.32 25.75 23.94
CA LEU A 7 31.22 24.56 23.09
C LEU A 7 31.65 23.29 23.84
N ILE A 8 32.69 23.37 24.66
CA ILE A 8 33.12 22.27 25.55
C ILE A 8 32.04 21.94 26.58
N ILE A 9 31.43 22.94 27.23
CA ILE A 9 30.37 22.70 28.22
C ILE A 9 29.15 22.04 27.56
N ILE A 10 28.73 22.51 26.39
CA ILE A 10 27.62 21.92 25.64
C ILE A 10 27.93 20.47 25.26
N SER A 11 29.15 20.18 24.80
CA SER A 11 29.56 18.82 24.44
C SER A 11 29.56 17.86 25.63
N ILE A 12 30.00 18.33 26.81
CA ILE A 12 29.96 17.54 28.05
C ILE A 12 28.52 17.27 28.47
N VAL A 13 27.64 18.28 28.39
CA VAL A 13 26.22 18.11 28.71
C VAL A 13 25.57 17.09 27.76
N LEU A 14 25.85 17.16 26.46
CA LEU A 14 25.33 16.18 25.50
C LEU A 14 25.86 14.77 25.75
N MET A 15 27.14 14.61 26.08
CA MET A 15 27.69 13.29 26.48
C MET A 15 27.02 12.76 27.74
N LEU A 16 26.79 13.60 28.75
CA LEU A 16 26.12 13.19 29.99
C LEU A 16 24.66 12.81 29.75
N VAL A 17 23.93 13.57 28.91
CA VAL A 17 22.56 13.22 28.50
C VAL A 17 22.57 11.89 27.74
N GLY A 18 23.52 11.68 26.83
CA GLY A 18 23.68 10.40 26.11
C GLY A 18 23.93 9.22 27.06
N VAL A 19 24.78 9.38 28.08
CA VAL A 19 25.04 8.34 29.09
C VAL A 19 23.79 8.07 29.94
N ILE A 20 23.04 9.10 30.33
CA ILE A 20 21.79 8.94 31.08
C ILE A 20 20.76 8.20 30.23
N LEU A 21 20.59 8.57 28.97
CA LEU A 21 19.68 7.87 28.04
C LEU A 21 20.11 6.43 27.81
N ALA A 22 21.41 6.16 27.68
CA ALA A 22 21.94 4.80 27.56
C ALA A 22 21.67 3.97 28.83
N ALA A 23 21.83 4.57 30.03
CA ALA A 23 21.54 3.91 31.29
C ALA A 23 20.04 3.62 31.45
N ILE A 24 19.17 4.57 31.10
CA ILE A 24 17.72 4.38 31.08
C ILE A 24 17.36 3.26 30.10
N GLY A 25 17.92 3.29 28.89
CA GLY A 25 17.74 2.24 27.89
C GLY A 25 18.16 0.87 28.43
N PHE A 26 19.32 0.77 29.07
CA PHE A 26 19.80 -0.48 29.69
C PHE A 26 18.84 -1.00 30.77
N PHE A 27 18.37 -0.13 31.68
CA PHE A 27 17.40 -0.54 32.73
C PHE A 27 16.00 -0.82 32.19
N ALA A 28 15.64 -0.26 31.02
CA ALA A 28 14.36 -0.48 30.35
C ALA A 28 14.36 -1.71 29.41
N GLY A 29 15.46 -2.49 29.36
CA GLY A 29 15.56 -3.71 28.55
C GLY A 29 16.19 -3.54 27.17
N GLY A 30 16.88 -2.42 26.93
CA GLY A 30 17.69 -2.22 25.72
C GLY A 30 18.83 -3.23 25.59
N ALA A 31 19.22 -3.53 24.35
CA ALA A 31 20.15 -4.62 24.03
C ALA A 31 21.42 -4.62 24.92
N THR A 32 21.65 -5.74 25.61
CA THR A 32 22.72 -5.88 26.62
C THR A 32 24.06 -6.34 26.05
N SER A 33 24.12 -6.67 24.76
CA SER A 33 25.28 -7.24 24.07
C SER A 33 25.84 -6.30 23.00
N ILE A 34 26.24 -5.10 23.43
CA ILE A 34 26.98 -4.16 22.58
C ILE A 34 28.47 -4.54 22.62
N SER A 35 29.05 -4.93 21.48
CA SER A 35 30.48 -5.26 21.35
C SER A 35 31.21 -4.24 20.48
N LEU A 36 32.40 -3.80 20.89
CA LEU A 36 33.23 -2.86 20.13
C LEU A 36 34.25 -3.64 19.28
N ALA A 37 34.00 -3.73 17.98
CA ALA A 37 34.92 -4.32 17.00
C ALA A 37 35.77 -3.21 16.34
N GLY A 38 36.83 -3.60 15.61
CA GLY A 38 37.75 -2.65 14.93
C GLY A 38 37.11 -1.70 13.91
N HIS A 39 35.81 -1.86 13.62
CA HIS A 39 35.02 -1.02 12.72
C HIS A 39 33.80 -0.34 13.38
N GLY A 40 33.61 -0.46 14.70
CA GLY A 40 32.51 0.20 15.41
C GLY A 40 31.78 -0.68 16.42
N LEU A 41 30.62 -0.21 16.87
CA LEU A 41 29.72 -0.93 17.77
C LEU A 41 28.91 -1.96 16.98
N THR A 42 28.80 -3.18 17.50
CA THR A 42 28.01 -4.27 16.93
C THR A 42 27.08 -4.83 18.00
N LEU A 43 25.90 -5.30 17.59
CA LEU A 43 24.93 -5.96 18.47
C LEU A 43 24.98 -7.47 18.18
N ASP A 44 25.05 -8.28 19.24
CA ASP A 44 24.96 -9.74 19.12
C ASP A 44 23.50 -10.18 19.27
N TYR A 45 22.92 -10.65 18.17
CA TYR A 45 21.54 -11.15 18.06
C TYR A 45 21.42 -12.67 18.23
N GLY A 46 22.54 -13.37 18.48
CA GLY A 46 22.60 -14.82 18.49
C GLY A 46 22.60 -15.44 17.08
N ALA A 47 22.64 -16.76 17.04
CA ALA A 47 22.55 -17.51 15.78
C ALA A 47 21.12 -17.45 15.22
N PRO A 48 20.96 -17.36 13.89
CA PRO A 48 19.64 -17.44 13.27
C PRO A 48 19.03 -18.83 13.48
N ILE A 49 17.71 -18.85 13.60
CA ILE A 49 16.88 -20.04 13.51
C ILE A 49 16.45 -20.19 12.06
N THR A 50 16.59 -21.39 11.52
CA THR A 50 16.16 -21.72 10.15
C THR A 50 15.10 -22.81 10.20
N ILE A 51 14.03 -22.63 9.43
CA ILE A 51 13.00 -23.64 9.15
C ILE A 51 13.07 -23.94 7.66
N ASN A 52 13.03 -25.22 7.29
CA ASN A 52 12.91 -25.66 5.91
C ASN A 52 12.15 -27.00 5.93
N GLU A 53 10.85 -26.94 5.65
CA GLU A 53 9.95 -28.08 5.81
C GLU A 53 9.06 -28.23 4.58
N THR A 54 9.01 -29.45 4.04
CA THR A 54 7.94 -29.87 3.12
C THR A 54 6.71 -30.26 3.94
N MET A 55 5.52 -29.98 3.42
CA MET A 55 4.26 -30.12 4.15
C MET A 55 3.26 -30.98 3.38
N ASP A 56 2.26 -31.47 4.12
CA ASP A 56 1.04 -32.00 3.53
C ASP A 56 0.28 -30.90 2.77
N ASP A 57 -0.51 -31.31 1.79
CA ASP A 57 -1.33 -30.40 0.98
C ASP A 57 -2.27 -29.53 1.83
N PHE A 58 -2.40 -28.27 1.46
CA PHE A 58 -3.35 -27.33 2.04
C PHE A 58 -4.05 -26.50 0.95
N GLN A 59 -5.26 -26.04 1.28
CA GLN A 59 -6.12 -25.22 0.41
C GLN A 59 -6.31 -23.81 0.99
N SER A 60 -5.84 -23.53 2.21
CA SER A 60 -5.92 -22.20 2.81
C SER A 60 -4.68 -21.86 3.61
N ILE A 61 -4.40 -20.56 3.75
CA ILE A 61 -3.27 -20.02 4.49
C ILE A 61 -3.80 -18.98 5.49
N ASP A 62 -3.38 -19.11 6.75
CA ASP A 62 -3.62 -18.16 7.85
C ASP A 62 -2.27 -17.84 8.50
N LEU A 63 -1.71 -16.68 8.18
CA LEU A 63 -0.38 -16.24 8.61
C LEU A 63 -0.48 -14.98 9.46
N ASP A 64 0.11 -15.02 10.66
CA ASP A 64 0.19 -13.91 11.61
C ASP A 64 1.64 -13.75 12.10
N LEU A 65 2.38 -12.81 11.52
CA LEU A 65 3.83 -12.62 11.71
C LEU A 65 4.19 -11.12 11.87
N ASP A 66 4.44 -10.67 13.11
CA ASP A 66 4.71 -9.26 13.41
C ASP A 66 6.13 -8.80 13.01
N TYR A 67 7.14 -9.66 13.16
CA TYR A 67 8.55 -9.24 13.19
C TYR A 67 9.38 -9.77 12.01
N MET A 68 8.75 -9.91 10.83
CA MET A 68 9.43 -10.28 9.59
C MET A 68 9.82 -9.05 8.79
N SER A 69 11.00 -9.09 8.17
CA SER A 69 11.39 -8.10 7.15
C SER A 69 10.83 -8.41 5.77
N GLU A 70 10.56 -9.70 5.49
CA GLU A 70 10.00 -10.14 4.23
C GLU A 70 9.11 -11.38 4.40
N VAL A 71 7.96 -11.38 3.75
CA VAL A 71 7.05 -12.53 3.65
C VAL A 71 6.77 -12.78 2.17
N GLN A 72 7.02 -14.00 1.69
CA GLN A 72 6.87 -14.37 0.29
C GLN A 72 5.93 -15.56 0.11
N LEU A 73 5.08 -15.52 -0.91
CA LEU A 73 4.35 -16.67 -1.44
C LEU A 73 4.80 -16.87 -2.88
N ILE A 74 5.43 -18.02 -3.16
CA ILE A 74 6.01 -18.31 -4.47
C ILE A 74 5.57 -19.69 -4.98
N GLU A 75 5.48 -19.82 -6.30
CA GLU A 75 5.32 -21.12 -6.94
C GLU A 75 6.52 -22.03 -6.68
N SER A 76 6.26 -23.33 -6.62
CA SER A 76 7.20 -24.40 -6.34
C SER A 76 6.70 -25.73 -6.94
N ASP A 77 7.38 -26.83 -6.66
CA ASP A 77 6.98 -28.20 -7.00
C ASP A 77 6.33 -28.96 -5.83
N HIS A 78 6.30 -28.36 -4.64
CA HIS A 78 5.74 -28.92 -3.41
C HIS A 78 5.14 -27.84 -2.50
N PHE A 79 4.29 -28.25 -1.56
CA PHE A 79 3.89 -27.41 -0.44
C PHE A 79 4.97 -27.40 0.63
N GLY A 80 5.33 -26.23 1.13
CA GLY A 80 6.36 -26.12 2.17
C GLY A 80 6.53 -24.71 2.70
N ILE A 81 7.37 -24.59 3.73
CA ILE A 81 7.78 -23.29 4.27
C ILE A 81 9.31 -23.24 4.42
N GLU A 82 9.85 -22.06 4.22
CA GLU A 82 11.22 -21.69 4.57
C GLU A 82 11.18 -20.45 5.46
N ALA A 83 11.97 -20.42 6.53
CA ALA A 83 12.09 -19.22 7.35
C ALA A 83 13.52 -19.07 7.88
N THR A 84 13.98 -17.84 7.99
CA THR A 84 15.19 -17.48 8.74
C THR A 84 14.86 -16.31 9.65
N TYR A 85 14.99 -16.48 10.97
CA TYR A 85 14.66 -15.44 11.95
C TYR A 85 15.53 -15.56 13.22
N TYR A 86 15.39 -14.64 14.16
CA TYR A 86 16.17 -14.65 15.41
C TYR A 86 15.23 -14.81 16.62
N ASN A 87 15.74 -15.39 17.71
CA ASN A 87 14.97 -15.52 18.96
C ASN A 87 14.42 -14.17 19.47
N SER A 88 15.11 -13.07 19.16
CA SER A 88 14.68 -11.71 19.45
C SER A 88 13.44 -11.25 18.68
N ASN A 89 12.95 -12.04 17.71
CA ASN A 89 11.74 -11.80 16.93
C ASN A 89 10.56 -12.67 17.42
N GLY A 90 10.74 -13.50 18.45
CA GLY A 90 9.69 -14.39 18.94
C GLY A 90 9.63 -15.70 18.15
N THR A 91 9.03 -16.73 18.74
CA THR A 91 9.02 -18.06 18.16
C THR A 91 7.95 -18.17 17.08
N ILE A 92 8.30 -18.73 15.92
CA ILE A 92 7.33 -19.09 14.88
C ILE A 92 6.80 -20.50 15.18
N SER A 93 5.48 -20.64 15.22
CA SER A 93 4.77 -21.92 15.28
C SER A 93 3.96 -22.11 14.01
N TYR A 94 3.98 -23.32 13.45
CA TYR A 94 3.26 -23.65 12.22
C TYR A 94 2.63 -25.05 12.30
N ARG A 95 1.50 -25.24 11.62
CA ARG A 95 0.88 -26.56 11.42
C ARG A 95 -0.07 -26.55 10.23
N VAL A 96 -0.26 -27.70 9.61
CA VAL A 96 -1.38 -27.95 8.69
C VAL A 96 -2.48 -28.68 9.44
N GLU A 97 -3.67 -28.10 9.51
CA GLU A 97 -4.83 -28.68 10.18
C GLU A 97 -6.08 -28.41 9.35
N ASN A 98 -6.87 -29.45 9.05
CA ASN A 98 -8.09 -29.35 8.22
C ASN A 98 -7.87 -28.67 6.85
N GLY A 99 -6.71 -28.91 6.22
CA GLY A 99 -6.37 -28.32 4.92
C GLY A 99 -5.99 -26.83 4.99
N MET A 100 -5.74 -26.28 6.18
CA MET A 100 -5.25 -24.92 6.36
C MET A 100 -3.84 -24.94 6.96
N LEU A 101 -2.91 -24.23 6.31
CA LEU A 101 -1.62 -23.87 6.90
C LEU A 101 -1.86 -22.70 7.85
N LYS A 102 -1.62 -22.91 9.15
CA LYS A 102 -1.65 -21.86 10.16
C LYS A 102 -0.24 -21.57 10.66
N VAL A 103 0.17 -20.31 10.59
CA VAL A 103 1.48 -19.80 11.04
C VAL A 103 1.27 -18.64 11.99
N THR A 104 1.91 -18.67 13.16
CA THR A 104 1.81 -17.62 14.18
C THR A 104 3.17 -17.30 14.79
N GLN A 105 3.41 -16.05 15.14
CA GLN A 105 4.59 -15.62 15.89
C GLN A 105 4.24 -15.12 17.30
N ASP A 106 5.02 -15.53 18.30
CA ASP A 106 4.86 -15.03 19.66
C ASP A 106 5.14 -13.52 19.74
N LYS A 107 4.24 -12.74 20.35
CA LYS A 107 4.46 -11.32 20.60
C LYS A 107 5.55 -11.09 21.63
N ILE A 108 6.40 -10.11 21.40
CA ILE A 108 7.47 -9.74 22.33
C ILE A 108 7.12 -8.44 23.03
N ASN A 109 7.09 -8.48 24.35
CA ASN A 109 6.91 -7.27 25.17
C ASN A 109 8.21 -6.44 25.16
N HIS A 110 8.39 -5.55 24.19
CA HIS A 110 9.38 -4.47 24.28
C HIS A 110 8.72 -3.18 24.76
N PHE A 111 9.14 -2.68 25.93
CA PHE A 111 8.59 -1.45 26.51
C PHE A 111 9.15 -0.19 25.83
N ILE A 112 10.42 -0.20 25.39
CA ILE A 112 11.07 0.81 24.53
C ILE A 112 12.24 0.14 23.81
N GLY A 113 12.30 0.18 22.47
CA GLY A 113 13.41 -0.40 21.70
C GLY A 113 13.72 0.42 20.43
N PHE A 114 14.74 1.27 20.49
CA PHE A 114 15.33 1.89 19.29
C PHE A 114 16.30 0.90 18.64
N ASN A 115 15.77 -0.06 17.88
CA ASN A 115 16.55 -1.12 17.25
C ASN A 115 16.89 -0.77 15.79
N PHE A 116 17.92 0.06 15.59
CA PHE A 116 18.33 0.53 14.26
C PHE A 116 19.07 -0.50 13.38
N PHE A 117 19.38 -1.70 13.89
CA PHE A 117 20.29 -2.65 13.22
C PHE A 117 19.87 -4.12 13.38
N GLN A 118 18.56 -4.43 13.32
CA GLN A 118 18.09 -5.81 13.38
C GLN A 118 18.48 -6.57 12.10
N PRO A 119 19.01 -7.80 12.20
CA PRO A 119 19.25 -8.64 11.04
C PRO A 119 17.92 -9.05 10.37
N SER A 120 17.95 -9.25 9.05
CA SER A 120 16.76 -9.58 8.25
C SER A 120 16.15 -10.90 8.69
N SER A 121 14.84 -10.90 8.95
CA SER A 121 14.04 -12.11 9.17
C SER A 121 13.10 -12.32 7.99
N THR A 122 13.05 -13.53 7.45
CA THR A 122 12.32 -13.85 6.21
C THR A 122 11.43 -15.07 6.42
N PHE A 123 10.29 -15.10 5.73
CA PHE A 123 9.37 -16.22 5.72
C PHE A 123 8.84 -16.44 4.30
N THR A 124 8.94 -17.66 3.78
CA THR A 124 8.53 -18.03 2.43
C THR A 124 7.59 -19.22 2.50
N ILE A 125 6.47 -19.16 1.78
CA ILE A 125 5.58 -20.30 1.55
C ILE A 125 5.76 -20.75 0.11
N HIS A 126 6.01 -22.04 -0.06
CA HIS A 126 6.10 -22.72 -1.35
C HIS A 126 4.77 -23.36 -1.68
N ILE A 127 4.27 -23.10 -2.89
CA ILE A 127 2.97 -23.58 -3.36
C ILE A 127 3.17 -24.27 -4.72
N PRO A 128 2.71 -25.52 -4.94
CA PRO A 128 2.83 -26.17 -6.24
C PRO A 128 2.20 -25.33 -7.37
N SER A 129 2.90 -25.18 -8.50
CA SER A 129 2.38 -24.41 -9.65
C SER A 129 0.99 -24.88 -10.09
N GLY A 130 0.12 -23.92 -10.41
CA GLY A 130 -1.26 -24.19 -10.81
C GLY A 130 -2.21 -24.63 -9.70
N THR A 131 -1.78 -24.54 -8.43
CA THR A 131 -2.67 -24.71 -7.28
C THR A 131 -3.68 -23.57 -7.22
N SER A 132 -4.95 -23.90 -6.97
CA SER A 132 -5.98 -22.92 -6.63
C SER A 132 -6.29 -23.05 -5.14
N LEU A 133 -6.07 -21.97 -4.39
CA LEU A 133 -6.37 -21.89 -2.97
C LEU A 133 -7.79 -21.35 -2.74
N ASP A 134 -8.37 -21.67 -1.59
CA ASP A 134 -9.62 -21.08 -1.16
C ASP A 134 -9.38 -19.69 -0.55
N ASN A 135 -8.56 -19.61 0.50
CA ASN A 135 -8.33 -18.36 1.24
C ASN A 135 -6.87 -18.17 1.58
N ILE A 136 -6.38 -16.95 1.39
CA ILE A 136 -5.07 -16.50 1.86
C ILE A 136 -5.29 -15.31 2.78
N THR A 137 -4.93 -15.46 4.06
CA THR A 137 -4.93 -14.37 5.05
C THR A 137 -3.51 -14.14 5.54
N LEU A 138 -2.99 -12.94 5.33
CA LEU A 138 -1.66 -12.53 5.79
C LEU A 138 -1.80 -11.29 6.70
N ASN A 139 -1.35 -11.40 7.94
CA ASN A 139 -1.26 -10.29 8.88
C ASN A 139 0.19 -10.10 9.32
N THR A 140 0.72 -8.90 9.09
CA THR A 140 2.09 -8.54 9.49
C THR A 140 2.16 -7.11 10.02
N ASP A 141 3.17 -6.78 10.81
CA ASP A 141 3.38 -5.39 11.25
C ASP A 141 4.44 -4.66 10.41
N THR A 142 5.49 -5.34 9.93
CA THR A 142 6.68 -4.65 9.38
C THR A 142 7.27 -5.28 8.12
N ALA A 143 6.53 -6.18 7.47
CA ALA A 143 7.06 -6.98 6.38
C ALA A 143 6.99 -6.25 5.02
N ASN A 144 7.99 -6.49 4.17
CA ASN A 144 7.76 -6.42 2.75
C ASN A 144 7.08 -7.72 2.31
N ILE A 145 5.89 -7.61 1.73
CA ILE A 145 5.10 -8.76 1.27
C ILE A 145 5.27 -8.88 -0.24
N VAL A 146 5.63 -10.07 -0.70
CA VAL A 146 5.70 -10.43 -2.13
C VAL A 146 4.83 -11.64 -2.37
N MET A 147 3.93 -11.54 -3.34
CA MET A 147 3.07 -12.66 -3.75
C MET A 147 3.00 -12.67 -5.27
N GLU A 148 3.42 -13.77 -5.87
CA GLU A 148 3.53 -13.90 -7.32
C GLU A 148 2.81 -15.16 -7.80
N ASP A 149 2.12 -15.06 -8.93
CA ASP A 149 1.53 -16.20 -9.66
C ASP A 149 0.54 -17.03 -8.81
N GLN A 150 -0.33 -16.36 -8.05
CA GLN A 150 -1.29 -17.02 -7.17
C GLN A 150 -2.72 -16.99 -7.72
N VAL A 151 -3.41 -18.13 -7.57
CA VAL A 151 -4.85 -18.26 -7.84
C VAL A 151 -5.56 -18.61 -6.55
N ALA A 152 -6.49 -17.78 -6.11
CA ALA A 152 -7.26 -18.01 -4.88
C ALA A 152 -8.75 -17.63 -5.03
N THR A 153 -9.61 -18.04 -4.10
CA THR A 153 -10.98 -17.49 -4.07
C THR A 153 -10.99 -16.13 -3.37
N ASN A 154 -10.31 -16.01 -2.23
CA ASN A 154 -10.20 -14.78 -1.47
C ASN A 154 -8.76 -14.56 -0.96
N ILE A 155 -8.31 -13.30 -1.00
CA ILE A 155 -7.02 -12.87 -0.48
C ILE A 155 -7.25 -11.63 0.41
N TYR A 156 -6.80 -11.72 1.65
CA TYR A 156 -6.86 -10.67 2.66
C TYR A 156 -5.46 -10.41 3.20
N ILE A 157 -4.95 -9.20 3.05
CA ILE A 157 -3.63 -8.83 3.56
C ILE A 157 -3.75 -7.56 4.40
N LYS A 158 -3.29 -7.65 5.64
CA LYS A 158 -3.14 -6.53 6.55
C LYS A 158 -1.66 -6.33 6.86
N ASN A 159 -1.14 -5.13 6.66
CA ASN A 159 0.24 -4.80 6.99
C ASN A 159 0.36 -3.42 7.63
N ALA A 160 0.97 -3.27 8.80
CA ALA A 160 1.14 -1.93 9.36
C ALA A 160 2.20 -1.13 8.58
N PHE A 161 3.35 -1.72 8.30
CA PHE A 161 4.47 -1.05 7.63
C PHE A 161 5.16 -1.91 6.59
N GLY A 162 5.54 -1.29 5.48
CA GLY A 162 6.42 -1.91 4.49
C GLY A 162 5.91 -1.78 3.07
N LYS A 163 6.42 -2.62 2.19
CA LYS A 163 6.02 -2.68 0.78
C LYS A 163 5.22 -3.96 0.52
N THR A 164 4.03 -3.83 -0.01
CA THR A 164 3.21 -4.96 -0.46
C THR A 164 3.22 -5.00 -1.99
N THR A 165 3.68 -6.10 -2.58
CA THR A 165 3.76 -6.30 -4.03
C THR A 165 3.12 -7.60 -4.44
N LEU A 166 2.07 -7.50 -5.27
CA LEU A 166 1.34 -8.62 -5.81
C LEU A 166 1.44 -8.57 -7.33
N GLU A 167 1.89 -9.66 -7.94
CA GLU A 167 2.03 -9.81 -9.39
C GLU A 167 1.32 -11.08 -9.87
N ASN A 168 0.60 -10.99 -11.00
CA ASN A 168 -0.09 -12.12 -11.63
C ASN A 168 -1.08 -12.84 -10.69
N ILE A 169 -2.01 -12.09 -10.13
CA ILE A 169 -3.00 -12.62 -9.18
C ILE A 169 -4.36 -12.80 -9.85
N GLU A 170 -4.95 -13.99 -9.71
CA GLU A 170 -6.36 -14.26 -10.05
C GLU A 170 -7.15 -14.62 -8.79
N THR A 171 -8.15 -13.80 -8.45
CA THR A 171 -8.97 -14.04 -7.27
C THR A 171 -10.43 -13.61 -7.45
N GLY A 172 -11.33 -14.10 -6.59
CA GLY A 172 -12.67 -13.53 -6.47
C GLY A 172 -12.60 -12.18 -5.75
N VAL A 173 -11.99 -12.17 -4.57
CA VAL A 173 -11.86 -10.98 -3.73
C VAL A 173 -10.38 -10.76 -3.39
N LEU A 174 -9.93 -9.51 -3.55
CA LEU A 174 -8.64 -9.03 -3.05
C LEU A 174 -8.89 -7.82 -2.15
N GLU A 175 -8.46 -7.90 -0.90
CA GLU A 175 -8.55 -6.83 0.09
C GLU A 175 -7.17 -6.60 0.72
N LEU A 176 -6.68 -5.37 0.61
CA LEU A 176 -5.39 -4.94 1.12
C LEU A 176 -5.59 -3.73 2.04
N GLU A 177 -5.16 -3.85 3.29
CA GLU A 177 -5.11 -2.77 4.26
C GLU A 177 -3.65 -2.54 4.67
N VAL A 178 -3.11 -1.36 4.38
CA VAL A 178 -1.76 -0.97 4.81
C VAL A 178 -1.80 0.32 5.62
N GLU A 179 -1.26 0.36 6.84
CA GLU A 179 -1.28 1.62 7.61
C GLU A 179 -0.28 2.63 7.03
N SER A 180 0.96 2.21 6.75
CA SER A 180 1.91 3.06 6.07
C SER A 180 2.90 2.30 5.19
N GLY A 181 2.86 2.56 3.89
CA GLY A 181 3.71 1.81 2.98
C GLY A 181 3.55 2.11 1.51
N LEU A 182 4.11 1.20 0.72
CA LEU A 182 3.97 1.18 -0.73
C LEU A 182 3.19 -0.06 -1.13
N ILE A 183 2.04 0.12 -1.79
CA ILE A 183 1.29 -0.97 -2.41
C ILE A 183 1.55 -0.92 -3.91
N ASN A 184 2.00 -2.04 -4.49
CA ASN A 184 2.10 -2.21 -5.94
C ASN A 184 1.33 -3.46 -6.35
N LEU A 185 0.29 -3.29 -7.15
CA LEU A 185 -0.39 -4.40 -7.81
C LEU A 185 -0.13 -4.36 -9.30
N ASP A 186 0.24 -5.50 -9.86
CA ASP A 186 0.50 -5.65 -11.28
C ASP A 186 -0.19 -6.90 -11.82
N THR A 187 -0.97 -6.74 -12.88
CA THR A 187 -1.61 -7.88 -13.57
C THR A 187 -2.51 -8.65 -12.59
N VAL A 188 -3.56 -7.99 -12.12
CA VAL A 188 -4.54 -8.57 -11.19
C VAL A 188 -5.89 -8.69 -11.87
N LYS A 189 -6.48 -9.88 -11.76
CA LYS A 189 -7.84 -10.18 -12.17
C LYS A 189 -8.67 -10.52 -10.94
N ALA A 190 -9.65 -9.68 -10.62
CA ALA A 190 -10.53 -9.85 -9.47
C ALA A 190 -12.02 -9.75 -9.86
N ILE A 191 -12.95 -10.17 -9.00
CA ILE A 191 -14.34 -9.70 -9.08
C ILE A 191 -14.47 -8.40 -8.29
N THR A 192 -13.89 -8.37 -7.10
CA THR A 192 -13.84 -7.19 -6.21
C THR A 192 -12.40 -6.96 -5.76
N LEU A 193 -11.95 -5.71 -5.85
CA LEU A 193 -10.65 -5.25 -5.40
C LEU A 193 -10.85 -4.07 -4.44
N SER A 194 -10.36 -4.17 -3.21
CA SER A 194 -10.29 -3.08 -2.24
C SER A 194 -8.84 -2.87 -1.82
N VAL A 195 -8.36 -1.63 -1.90
CA VAL A 195 -6.97 -1.29 -1.53
C VAL A 195 -6.97 0.00 -0.72
N GLU A 196 -6.57 -0.11 0.55
CA GLU A 196 -6.49 1.00 1.49
C GLU A 196 -5.05 1.20 1.96
N ASN A 197 -4.60 2.46 1.96
CA ASN A 197 -3.31 2.83 2.52
C ASN A 197 -3.39 4.18 3.24
N ASP A 198 -3.29 4.22 4.56
CA ASP A 198 -3.44 5.50 5.28
C ASP A 198 -2.32 6.46 4.88
N PHE A 199 -1.06 6.00 4.88
CA PHE A 199 0.10 6.83 4.58
C PHE A 199 1.06 6.20 3.58
N GLY A 200 1.08 6.71 2.35
CA GLY A 200 2.11 6.36 1.38
C GLY A 200 1.65 6.36 -0.07
N ALA A 201 1.96 5.30 -0.81
CA ALA A 201 1.61 5.25 -2.22
C ALA A 201 0.91 3.95 -2.59
N ILE A 202 -0.09 4.07 -3.45
CA ILE A 202 -0.79 2.96 -4.09
C ILE A 202 -0.55 3.04 -5.59
N ASN A 203 0.04 2.00 -6.16
CA ASN A 203 0.22 1.86 -7.60
C ASN A 203 -0.50 0.62 -8.10
N LEU A 204 -1.45 0.82 -9.02
CA LEU A 204 -2.21 -0.24 -9.67
C LEU A 204 -1.91 -0.24 -11.16
N ARG A 205 -1.51 -1.40 -11.71
CA ARG A 205 -1.20 -1.58 -13.13
C ARG A 205 -1.86 -2.84 -13.67
N ASN A 206 -2.41 -2.78 -14.88
CA ASN A 206 -2.99 -3.93 -15.58
C ASN A 206 -4.09 -4.63 -14.76
N ILE A 207 -5.10 -3.88 -14.33
CA ILE A 207 -6.17 -4.40 -13.47
C ILE A 207 -7.42 -4.71 -14.28
N VAL A 208 -8.01 -5.88 -14.06
CA VAL A 208 -9.33 -6.26 -14.57
C VAL A 208 -10.20 -6.67 -13.38
N SER A 209 -11.22 -5.87 -13.07
CA SER A 209 -12.14 -6.18 -11.97
C SER A 209 -13.56 -5.72 -12.28
N ASN A 210 -14.59 -6.21 -11.58
CA ASN A 210 -15.91 -5.60 -11.70
C ASN A 210 -15.99 -4.35 -10.83
N ASN A 211 -15.57 -4.46 -9.57
CA ASN A 211 -15.59 -3.39 -8.59
C ASN A 211 -14.18 -3.14 -8.08
N VAL A 212 -13.77 -1.87 -8.09
CA VAL A 212 -12.47 -1.43 -7.58
C VAL A 212 -12.72 -0.26 -6.65
N ASP A 213 -12.24 -0.39 -5.42
CA ASP A 213 -12.20 0.66 -4.41
C ASP A 213 -10.73 0.91 -4.01
N VAL A 214 -10.31 2.16 -4.02
CA VAL A 214 -8.94 2.57 -3.71
C VAL A 214 -8.99 3.80 -2.83
N ALA A 215 -8.48 3.69 -1.60
CA ALA A 215 -8.49 4.78 -0.64
C ALA A 215 -7.09 5.05 -0.08
N ALA A 216 -6.76 6.32 0.09
CA ALA A 216 -5.62 6.74 0.90
C ALA A 216 -5.97 7.96 1.74
N GLU A 217 -5.50 8.03 2.99
CA GLU A 217 -5.65 9.25 3.78
C GLU A 217 -4.61 10.30 3.33
N SER A 218 -3.35 9.89 3.16
CA SER A 218 -2.27 10.79 2.76
C SER A 218 -1.25 10.13 1.84
N GLY A 219 -1.15 10.69 0.64
CA GLY A 219 -0.09 10.34 -0.30
C GLY A 219 -0.55 10.30 -1.75
N SER A 220 -0.07 9.32 -2.51
CA SER A 220 -0.33 9.26 -3.95
C SER A 220 -1.00 7.98 -4.39
N ILE A 221 -2.07 8.13 -5.17
CA ILE A 221 -2.73 7.02 -5.87
C ILE A 221 -2.39 7.15 -7.36
N SER A 222 -1.81 6.09 -7.94
CA SER A 222 -1.56 5.98 -9.37
C SER A 222 -2.19 4.71 -9.91
N VAL A 223 -3.13 4.86 -10.84
CA VAL A 223 -3.82 3.74 -11.49
C VAL A 223 -3.58 3.83 -13.00
N SER A 224 -3.09 2.74 -13.58
CA SER A 224 -2.80 2.64 -15.01
C SER A 224 -3.34 1.34 -15.61
N ASP A 225 -3.89 1.43 -16.82
CA ASP A 225 -4.34 0.28 -17.61
C ASP A 225 -5.36 -0.58 -16.83
N LEU A 226 -6.46 0.05 -16.43
CA LEU A 226 -7.53 -0.57 -15.64
C LEU A 226 -8.82 -0.70 -16.44
N THR A 227 -9.43 -1.88 -16.40
CA THR A 227 -10.79 -2.13 -16.89
C THR A 227 -11.70 -2.51 -15.72
N ALA A 228 -12.76 -1.72 -15.50
CA ALA A 228 -13.74 -2.01 -14.45
C ALA A 228 -15.19 -1.70 -14.84
N SER A 229 -16.14 -2.26 -14.08
CA SER A 229 -17.52 -1.75 -14.15
C SER A 229 -17.64 -0.50 -13.28
N ASN A 230 -17.23 -0.59 -12.01
CA ASN A 230 -17.24 0.50 -11.05
C ASN A 230 -15.83 0.73 -10.52
N LEU A 231 -15.36 1.96 -10.59
CA LEU A 231 -14.10 2.41 -9.98
C LEU A 231 -14.40 3.55 -9.02
N ILE A 232 -14.03 3.38 -7.76
CA ILE A 232 -14.07 4.40 -6.70
C ILE A 232 -12.63 4.68 -6.29
N VAL A 233 -12.27 5.97 -6.21
CA VAL A 233 -10.95 6.39 -5.77
C VAL A 233 -11.09 7.59 -4.81
N SER A 234 -10.63 7.45 -3.58
CA SER A 234 -10.61 8.54 -2.60
C SER A 234 -9.19 8.82 -2.11
N ASN A 235 -8.82 10.09 -2.01
CA ASN A 235 -7.55 10.49 -1.42
C ASN A 235 -7.70 11.81 -0.65
N ASP A 236 -7.56 11.81 0.67
CA ASP A 236 -7.81 13.04 1.43
C ASP A 236 -6.69 14.06 1.15
N PHE A 237 -5.43 13.63 1.24
CA PHE A 237 -4.28 14.50 1.07
C PHE A 237 -3.27 13.96 0.07
N GLY A 238 -3.37 14.40 -1.18
CA GLY A 238 -2.27 14.30 -2.13
C GLY A 238 -2.73 14.21 -3.59
N LYS A 239 -2.10 13.30 -4.33
CA LYS A 239 -2.21 13.26 -5.79
C LYS A 239 -2.88 11.98 -6.25
N THR A 240 -3.89 12.11 -7.08
CA THR A 240 -4.56 10.99 -7.74
C THR A 240 -4.33 11.07 -9.24
N GLU A 241 -3.67 10.08 -9.82
CA GLU A 241 -3.45 9.95 -11.26
C GLU A 241 -4.08 8.68 -11.80
N LEU A 242 -5.04 8.85 -12.71
CA LEU A 242 -5.71 7.76 -13.40
C LEU A 242 -5.38 7.83 -14.89
N LYS A 243 -4.84 6.76 -15.45
CA LYS A 243 -4.41 6.70 -16.84
C LYS A 243 -4.90 5.44 -17.53
N SER A 244 -5.32 5.55 -18.79
CA SER A 244 -5.81 4.41 -19.58
C SER A 244 -6.94 3.64 -18.89
N ILE A 245 -7.90 4.36 -18.28
CA ILE A 245 -9.01 3.74 -17.56
C ILE A 245 -10.16 3.46 -18.51
N THR A 246 -10.72 2.25 -18.46
CA THR A 246 -12.00 1.92 -19.08
C THR A 246 -12.99 1.53 -17.98
N ALA A 247 -13.96 2.40 -17.67
CA ALA A 247 -14.95 2.15 -16.62
C ALA A 247 -16.38 2.51 -17.04
N LEU A 248 -17.39 1.79 -16.53
CA LEU A 248 -18.78 2.23 -16.70
C LEU A 248 -19.08 3.40 -15.75
N VAL A 249 -18.65 3.28 -14.49
CA VAL A 249 -18.81 4.30 -13.46
C VAL A 249 -17.45 4.61 -12.84
N LEU A 250 -17.13 5.90 -12.74
CA LEU A 250 -15.99 6.43 -12.00
C LEU A 250 -16.47 7.40 -10.92
N ASP A 251 -16.11 7.16 -9.68
CA ASP A 251 -16.18 8.15 -8.60
C ASP A 251 -14.76 8.47 -8.13
N ALA A 252 -14.38 9.75 -8.13
CA ALA A 252 -13.04 10.17 -7.73
C ALA A 252 -13.11 11.40 -6.83
N THR A 253 -12.71 11.26 -5.58
CA THR A 253 -12.75 12.30 -4.56
C THR A 253 -11.35 12.62 -4.04
N ASN A 254 -11.07 13.90 -3.82
CA ASN A 254 -9.83 14.32 -3.19
C ASN A 254 -10.02 15.59 -2.35
N GLU A 255 -9.68 15.60 -1.07
CA GLU A 255 -9.90 16.83 -0.26
C GLU A 255 -8.85 17.89 -0.61
N THR A 256 -7.57 17.53 -0.62
CA THR A 256 -6.47 18.46 -0.92
C THR A 256 -5.46 17.84 -1.88
N GLY A 257 -5.18 18.54 -2.98
CA GLY A 257 -4.14 18.19 -3.95
C GLY A 257 -4.65 18.21 -5.39
N SER A 258 -4.57 17.10 -6.11
CA SER A 258 -5.01 17.11 -7.51
C SER A 258 -5.47 15.76 -8.02
N ILE A 259 -6.51 15.79 -8.84
CA ILE A 259 -6.99 14.66 -9.62
C ILE A 259 -6.61 14.88 -11.09
N LYS A 260 -5.91 13.91 -11.67
CA LYS A 260 -5.55 13.91 -13.09
C LYS A 260 -6.00 12.61 -13.74
N ILE A 261 -6.84 12.72 -14.77
CA ILE A 261 -7.34 11.60 -15.56
C ILE A 261 -6.87 11.75 -16.99
N THR A 262 -6.28 10.71 -17.57
CA THR A 262 -5.70 10.73 -18.92
C THR A 262 -6.02 9.49 -19.72
N ASP A 263 -6.15 9.64 -21.05
CA ASP A 263 -6.32 8.53 -22.00
C ASP A 263 -7.45 7.56 -21.64
N SER A 264 -8.54 8.05 -21.04
CA SER A 264 -9.56 7.21 -20.38
C SER A 264 -10.93 7.26 -21.07
N VAL A 265 -11.69 6.18 -20.99
CA VAL A 265 -13.08 6.06 -21.45
C VAL A 265 -13.98 5.73 -20.26
N VAL A 266 -14.81 6.69 -19.86
CA VAL A 266 -15.80 6.52 -18.79
C VAL A 266 -17.20 6.87 -19.27
N ASN A 267 -18.22 6.11 -18.85
CA ASN A 267 -19.62 6.39 -19.23
C ASN A 267 -20.30 7.36 -18.27
N SER A 268 -20.11 7.17 -16.97
CA SER A 268 -20.60 8.07 -15.94
C SER A 268 -19.47 8.39 -14.98
N SER A 269 -19.25 9.66 -14.68
CA SER A 269 -18.25 10.05 -13.70
C SER A 269 -18.73 11.14 -12.75
N ASN A 270 -18.43 10.98 -11.47
CA ASN A 270 -18.47 12.03 -10.45
C ASN A 270 -17.04 12.29 -9.97
N ILE A 271 -16.60 13.54 -10.04
CA ILE A 271 -15.23 13.91 -9.67
C ILE A 271 -15.30 15.14 -8.79
N GLU A 272 -14.80 15.05 -7.56
CA GLU A 272 -14.86 16.12 -6.58
C GLU A 272 -13.47 16.39 -6.01
N ASN A 273 -13.07 17.67 -5.98
CA ASN A 273 -11.84 18.08 -5.32
C ASN A 273 -11.98 19.40 -4.57
N ASP A 274 -11.77 19.43 -3.27
CA ASP A 274 -12.00 20.66 -2.50
C ASP A 274 -10.90 21.68 -2.75
N PHE A 275 -9.63 21.30 -2.57
CA PHE A 275 -8.50 22.21 -2.73
C PHE A 275 -7.50 21.71 -3.76
N GLY A 276 -7.27 22.48 -4.81
CA GLY A 276 -6.34 22.18 -5.88
C GLY A 276 -7.02 21.93 -7.23
N SER A 277 -6.39 21.17 -8.14
CA SER A 277 -6.81 21.16 -9.55
C SER A 277 -7.35 19.81 -10.01
N VAL A 278 -8.34 19.86 -10.90
CA VAL A 278 -8.88 18.69 -11.60
C VAL A 278 -8.60 18.81 -13.09
N GLU A 279 -7.86 17.86 -13.64
CA GLU A 279 -7.61 17.72 -15.09
C GLU A 279 -8.18 16.40 -15.58
N VAL A 280 -9.12 16.44 -16.52
CA VAL A 280 -9.78 15.25 -17.07
C VAL A 280 -9.63 15.24 -18.59
N ASN A 281 -8.90 14.25 -19.09
CA ASN A 281 -8.72 13.99 -20.52
C ASN A 281 -9.36 12.64 -20.86
N LEU A 282 -10.51 12.67 -21.54
CA LEU A 282 -11.25 11.47 -21.95
C LEU A 282 -11.19 11.25 -23.45
N ASN A 283 -11.13 9.98 -23.86
CA ASN A 283 -11.19 9.58 -25.25
C ASN A 283 -12.66 9.52 -25.73
N GLY A 284 -12.99 10.21 -26.82
CA GLY A 284 -14.31 10.17 -27.45
C GLY A 284 -14.78 11.52 -27.99
N ASN A 285 -16.09 11.65 -28.20
CA ASN A 285 -16.69 12.89 -28.68
C ASN A 285 -17.37 13.64 -27.54
N LEU A 286 -17.08 14.95 -27.39
CA LEU A 286 -17.72 15.83 -26.41
C LEU A 286 -19.26 15.81 -26.50
N ALA A 287 -19.83 15.61 -27.70
CA ALA A 287 -21.28 15.54 -27.91
C ALA A 287 -21.95 14.31 -27.27
N ASP A 288 -21.18 13.25 -26.95
CA ASP A 288 -21.71 12.05 -26.31
C ASP A 288 -21.95 12.25 -24.80
N TYR A 289 -21.40 13.32 -24.23
CA TYR A 289 -21.45 13.63 -22.80
C TYR A 289 -22.46 14.75 -22.51
N ASN A 290 -23.34 14.51 -21.55
CA ASN A 290 -23.92 15.59 -20.76
C ASN A 290 -22.93 15.93 -19.64
N TYR A 291 -22.73 17.21 -19.34
CA TYR A 291 -21.75 17.60 -18.33
C TYR A 291 -22.20 18.73 -17.44
N ASN A 292 -21.82 18.63 -16.17
CA ASN A 292 -21.97 19.64 -15.15
C ASN A 292 -20.61 19.89 -14.51
N LEU A 293 -20.04 21.07 -14.76
CA LEU A 293 -18.68 21.40 -14.35
C LEU A 293 -18.71 22.67 -13.51
N MET A 294 -18.09 22.63 -12.35
CA MET A 294 -18.14 23.72 -11.37
C MET A 294 -16.80 23.93 -10.68
N SER A 295 -16.44 25.19 -10.50
CA SER A 295 -15.31 25.66 -9.74
C SER A 295 -15.75 26.90 -8.94
N ASP A 296 -15.89 26.80 -7.61
CA ASP A 296 -16.38 27.93 -6.80
C ASP A 296 -15.37 29.08 -6.83
N PHE A 297 -14.10 28.76 -6.53
CA PHE A 297 -12.97 29.68 -6.52
C PHE A 297 -11.92 29.29 -7.54
N GLY A 298 -12.27 29.38 -8.83
CA GLY A 298 -11.31 29.12 -9.90
C GLY A 298 -11.86 29.37 -11.29
N SER A 299 -11.58 28.45 -12.21
CA SER A 299 -12.06 28.54 -13.59
C SER A 299 -12.26 27.18 -14.22
N VAL A 300 -13.29 27.08 -15.06
CA VAL A 300 -13.59 25.92 -15.88
C VAL A 300 -13.13 26.16 -17.32
N ARG A 301 -12.43 25.19 -17.90
CA ARG A 301 -12.08 25.13 -19.31
C ARG A 301 -12.54 23.81 -19.93
N VAL A 302 -13.09 23.89 -21.14
CA VAL A 302 -13.50 22.73 -21.93
C VAL A 302 -12.85 22.82 -23.31
N ASN A 303 -12.06 21.81 -23.69
CA ASN A 303 -11.29 21.76 -24.94
C ASN A 303 -10.52 23.07 -25.19
N GLY A 304 -9.80 23.55 -24.16
CA GLY A 304 -9.03 24.80 -24.17
C GLY A 304 -9.83 26.10 -24.02
N ASN A 305 -11.16 26.08 -24.20
CA ASN A 305 -12.00 27.28 -24.13
C ASN A 305 -12.46 27.57 -22.68
N LYS A 306 -12.29 28.81 -22.21
CA LYS A 306 -12.75 29.24 -20.89
C LYS A 306 -14.28 29.37 -20.85
N GLN A 307 -14.91 28.75 -19.85
CA GLN A 307 -16.38 28.72 -19.68
C GLN A 307 -16.87 29.57 -18.49
N GLY A 308 -15.97 30.21 -17.75
CA GLY A 308 -16.31 30.88 -16.49
C GLY A 308 -16.05 29.96 -15.31
N ASN A 309 -16.96 29.94 -14.33
CA ASN A 309 -16.84 29.17 -13.09
C ASN A 309 -17.78 27.96 -13.06
N THR A 310 -18.89 28.01 -13.80
CA THR A 310 -19.86 26.93 -13.88
C THR A 310 -20.31 26.78 -15.33
N VAL A 311 -20.47 25.55 -15.78
CA VAL A 311 -21.09 25.23 -17.07
C VAL A 311 -21.89 23.94 -16.94
N THR A 312 -23.13 23.98 -17.42
CA THR A 312 -24.01 22.82 -17.48
C THR A 312 -24.51 22.69 -18.90
N VAL A 313 -24.31 21.52 -19.51
CA VAL A 313 -24.73 21.23 -20.88
C VAL A 313 -25.41 19.86 -20.92
N ASN A 314 -26.57 19.82 -21.58
CA ASN A 314 -27.26 18.59 -21.93
C ASN A 314 -27.22 18.45 -23.45
N ASN A 315 -26.39 17.53 -23.93
CA ASN A 315 -26.24 17.23 -25.36
C ASN A 315 -27.24 16.17 -25.84
N GLY A 316 -28.03 15.58 -24.94
CA GLY A 316 -28.82 14.38 -25.24
C GLY A 316 -27.95 13.13 -25.41
N GLY A 317 -26.69 13.19 -24.97
CA GLY A 317 -25.74 12.09 -25.03
C GLY A 317 -26.05 10.99 -24.00
N SER A 318 -25.49 9.80 -24.21
CA SER A 318 -25.69 8.66 -23.30
C SER A 318 -24.72 8.64 -22.11
N LYS A 319 -23.71 9.52 -22.10
CA LYS A 319 -22.67 9.59 -21.06
C LYS A 319 -22.85 10.83 -20.18
N ASN A 320 -22.37 10.77 -18.94
CA ASN A 320 -22.49 11.86 -17.97
C ASN A 320 -21.14 12.16 -17.30
N LEU A 321 -20.82 13.44 -17.18
CA LEU A 321 -19.60 13.94 -16.53
C LEU A 321 -19.96 15.04 -15.52
N SER A 322 -19.84 14.74 -14.24
CA SER A 322 -19.93 15.71 -13.14
C SER A 322 -18.52 15.98 -12.61
N VAL A 323 -18.12 17.25 -12.56
CA VAL A 323 -16.86 17.67 -11.95
C VAL A 323 -17.08 18.90 -11.08
N LYS A 324 -16.86 18.77 -9.78
CA LYS A 324 -16.91 19.87 -8.82
C LYS A 324 -15.51 20.11 -8.24
N CYS A 325 -15.12 21.37 -8.16
CA CYS A 325 -13.95 21.78 -7.41
C CYS A 325 -14.28 23.01 -6.56
N GLU A 326 -13.94 23.01 -5.27
CA GLU A 326 -14.24 24.18 -4.43
C GLU A 326 -13.22 25.30 -4.69
N SER A 327 -11.93 24.99 -4.67
CA SER A 327 -10.86 25.96 -4.85
C SER A 327 -9.77 25.45 -5.79
N GLY A 328 -9.85 25.88 -7.04
CA GLY A 328 -8.87 25.61 -8.08
C GLY A 328 -9.50 25.38 -9.45
N SER A 329 -8.72 24.96 -10.43
CA SER A 329 -9.18 24.92 -11.83
C SER A 329 -9.71 23.54 -12.22
N VAL A 330 -10.77 23.56 -13.03
CA VAL A 330 -11.31 22.38 -13.70
C VAL A 330 -10.97 22.48 -15.19
N ILE A 331 -10.21 21.52 -15.70
CA ILE A 331 -9.80 21.45 -17.10
C ILE A 331 -10.29 20.14 -17.68
N ILE A 332 -11.19 20.22 -18.66
CA ILE A 332 -11.74 19.07 -19.35
C ILE A 332 -11.29 19.09 -20.80
N ASN A 333 -10.74 17.98 -21.29
CA ASN A 333 -10.56 17.73 -22.70
C ASN A 333 -11.21 16.39 -23.08
N ILE A 334 -12.01 16.39 -24.14
CA ILE A 334 -12.62 15.18 -24.71
C ILE A 334 -12.32 15.16 -26.21
N ASN A 335 -11.54 14.17 -26.66
CA ASN A 335 -11.03 14.07 -28.03
C ASN A 335 -10.76 12.65 -28.52
#